data_AF-A0A2P4QLN7-F1
#
_entry.id   AF-A0A2P4QLN7-F1
#
_cell.length_a   1.000
_cell.length_b   1.000
_cell.length_c   1.000
_cell.angle_alpha   90.00
_cell.angle_beta   90.00
_cell.angle_gamma   90.00
#
_symmetry.space_group_name_H-M   'P 1'
#
loop_
_entity.id
_entity.type
_entity.pdbx_description
1 polymer ?
#
loop_
_entity_poly.entity_id
_entity_poly.type
_entity_poly.pdbx_seq_one_letter_code
_entity_poly.pdbx_strand_id
1 'polypeptide(L)'
;MTKPKLVGDETEIFGKRPYNVWWILRFKIIKFFKLSVQLVKVKVHNDSEYNNMVDNLAKDAVSKDPIYIDPRLLMETQWIEEFFNLHRNECWNNSETLAEIEWSCTFRVLKGNMELTNFSEHELNLFKVKIRTEELPTLDNLIKRKPHVYSSKWKCPMCLKDDKTYSHL
;
A
#
# COMPACT_ATOMS: atom_id res chain seq x y z
N MET A 1 44.35 -36.65 -24.73
CA MET A 1 43.88 -35.27 -25.03
C MET A 1 42.57 -35.05 -24.29
N THR A 2 42.65 -34.34 -23.18
CA THR A 2 41.56 -34.12 -22.22
C THR A 2 41.23 -32.62 -22.28
N LYS A 3 39.99 -32.26 -22.61
CA LYS A 3 39.54 -30.86 -22.58
C LYS A 3 39.29 -30.41 -21.14
N PRO A 4 39.51 -29.12 -20.80
CA PRO A 4 39.56 -28.67 -19.42
C PRO A 4 38.16 -28.47 -18.84
N LYS A 5 38.03 -28.78 -17.54
CA LYS A 5 36.94 -28.30 -16.68
C LYS A 5 37.14 -26.81 -16.46
N LEU A 6 36.18 -25.99 -16.86
CA LEU A 6 36.04 -24.63 -16.34
C LEU A 6 35.01 -24.64 -15.22
N VAL A 7 35.51 -24.12 -14.10
CA VAL A 7 34.89 -23.92 -12.81
C VAL A 7 34.03 -22.67 -12.85
N GLY A 8 32.90 -22.73 -12.14
CA GLY A 8 32.29 -21.58 -11.48
C GLY A 8 31.45 -20.67 -12.37
N ASP A 9 30.13 -20.88 -12.33
CA ASP A 9 29.20 -19.77 -12.38
C ASP A 9 28.12 -20.02 -11.33
N GLU A 10 28.28 -19.26 -10.25
CA GLU A 10 27.26 -18.68 -9.37
C GLU A 10 25.84 -19.18 -9.64
N THR A 11 25.51 -20.35 -9.11
CA THR A 11 24.13 -20.68 -8.75
C THR A 11 23.79 -19.88 -7.50
N GLU A 12 23.64 -18.58 -7.71
CA GLU A 12 23.05 -17.66 -6.74
C GLU A 12 21.70 -18.25 -6.32
N ILE A 13 21.61 -18.46 -5.03
CA ILE A 13 20.56 -19.18 -4.35
C ILE A 13 19.28 -18.36 -4.53
N PHE A 14 18.54 -18.58 -5.62
CA PHE A 14 17.14 -18.18 -5.72
C PHE A 14 16.36 -19.04 -4.72
N GLY A 15 16.45 -18.63 -3.45
CA GLY A 15 15.64 -19.14 -2.37
C GLY A 15 14.19 -19.12 -2.85
N LYS A 16 13.55 -20.29 -2.80
CA LYS A 16 12.13 -20.50 -3.13
C LYS A 16 11.33 -19.32 -2.60
N ARG A 17 10.92 -18.38 -3.46
CA ARG A 17 10.01 -17.31 -3.04
C ARG A 17 8.76 -18.00 -2.51
N PRO A 18 8.29 -17.68 -1.30
CA PRO A 18 7.21 -18.42 -0.70
C PRO A 18 5.99 -18.27 -1.59
N TYR A 19 5.30 -19.38 -1.88
CA TYR A 19 4.05 -19.44 -2.63
C TYR A 19 2.91 -18.59 -2.01
N ASN A 20 3.20 -17.76 -0.99
CA ASN A 20 2.26 -17.03 -0.16
C ASN A 20 1.77 -15.72 -0.77
N VAL A 21 2.55 -15.05 -1.64
CA VAL A 21 2.23 -13.68 -2.10
C VAL A 21 0.93 -13.63 -2.90
N TRP A 22 0.78 -14.56 -3.86
CA TRP A 22 -0.41 -14.66 -4.69
C TRP A 22 -1.66 -15.04 -3.89
N TRP A 23 -1.49 -15.89 -2.87
CA TRP A 23 -2.58 -16.24 -1.96
C TRP A 23 -3.00 -15.06 -1.08
N ILE A 24 -2.04 -14.32 -0.51
CA ILE A 24 -2.30 -13.10 0.25
C ILE A 24 -3.07 -12.10 -0.60
N LEU A 25 -2.59 -11.82 -1.82
CA LEU A 25 -3.25 -10.89 -2.73
C LEU A 25 -4.69 -11.34 -3.05
N ARG A 26 -4.90 -12.63 -3.30
CA ARG A 26 -6.22 -13.19 -3.58
C ARG A 26 -7.18 -13.02 -2.40
N PHE A 27 -6.74 -13.31 -1.18
CA PHE A 27 -7.58 -13.13 0.02
C PHE A 27 -7.87 -11.65 0.29
N LYS A 28 -6.92 -10.75 0.03
CA LYS A 28 -7.13 -9.31 0.14
C LYS A 28 -8.21 -8.82 -0.82
N ILE A 29 -8.18 -9.25 -2.09
CA ILE A 29 -9.20 -8.92 -3.09
C ILE A 29 -10.58 -9.39 -2.63
N ILE A 30 -10.70 -10.63 -2.18
CA ILE A 30 -11.98 -11.19 -1.69
C ILE A 30 -12.55 -10.34 -0.54
N LYS A 31 -11.70 -10.00 0.44
CA LYS A 31 -12.11 -9.19 1.59
C LYS A 31 -12.49 -7.77 1.18
N PHE A 32 -11.68 -7.11 0.36
CA PHE A 32 -11.87 -5.71 -0.05
C PHE A 32 -13.17 -5.52 -0.84
N PHE A 33 -13.40 -6.39 -1.83
CA PHE A 33 -14.63 -6.35 -2.65
C PHE A 33 -15.81 -7.10 -2.01
N LYS A 34 -15.67 -7.59 -0.77
CA LYS A 34 -16.70 -8.33 -0.03
C LYS A 34 -17.31 -9.48 -0.86
N LEU A 35 -16.47 -10.22 -1.57
CA LEU A 35 -16.91 -11.28 -2.48
C LEU A 35 -17.29 -12.55 -1.69
N SER A 36 -18.42 -13.16 -2.06
CA SER A 36 -18.73 -14.52 -1.66
C SER A 36 -18.16 -15.48 -2.70
N VAL A 37 -17.25 -16.37 -2.31
CA VAL A 37 -16.52 -17.26 -3.22
C VAL A 37 -16.76 -18.72 -2.86
N GLN A 38 -17.15 -19.52 -3.84
CA GLN A 38 -17.24 -20.98 -3.74
C GLN A 38 -16.12 -21.61 -4.55
N LEU A 39 -15.32 -22.50 -3.94
CA LEU A 39 -14.28 -23.25 -4.63
C LEU A 39 -14.84 -24.60 -5.10
N VAL A 40 -14.92 -24.79 -6.41
CA VAL A 40 -15.37 -26.05 -7.03
C VAL A 40 -14.20 -26.71 -7.74
N LYS A 41 -13.91 -27.95 -7.36
CA LYS A 41 -12.89 -28.76 -8.04
C LYS A 41 -13.52 -29.42 -9.26
N VAL A 42 -12.93 -29.20 -10.44
CA VAL A 42 -13.38 -29.79 -11.70
C VAL A 42 -12.47 -30.95 -12.09
N LYS A 43 -13.03 -32.01 -12.68
CA LYS A 43 -12.26 -33.13 -13.23
C LYS A 43 -11.63 -32.71 -14.56
N VAL A 44 -10.34 -33.04 -14.73
CA VAL A 44 -9.63 -32.78 -15.99
C VAL A 44 -10.31 -33.58 -17.12
N HIS A 45 -10.44 -32.97 -18.30
CA HIS A 45 -11.00 -33.59 -19.51
C HIS A 45 -12.46 -34.02 -19.41
N ASN A 46 -13.28 -33.33 -18.60
CA ASN A 46 -14.72 -33.57 -18.52
C ASN A 46 -15.54 -32.62 -19.43
N ASP A 47 -14.93 -32.13 -20.53
CA ASP A 47 -15.51 -31.21 -21.52
C ASP A 47 -16.23 -29.98 -20.95
N SER A 48 -15.82 -29.49 -19.78
CA SER A 48 -16.29 -28.20 -19.29
C SER A 48 -15.72 -27.10 -20.19
N GLU A 49 -16.60 -26.46 -20.96
CA GLU A 49 -16.25 -25.42 -21.93
C GLU A 49 -15.38 -24.32 -21.31
N TYR A 50 -15.78 -23.79 -20.14
CA TYR A 50 -15.02 -22.75 -19.45
C TYR A 50 -13.66 -23.22 -18.94
N ASN A 51 -13.57 -24.46 -18.43
CA ASN A 51 -12.28 -24.99 -17.97
C ASN A 51 -11.33 -25.21 -19.16
N ASN A 52 -11.85 -25.69 -20.29
CA ASN A 52 -11.08 -25.86 -21.53
C ASN A 52 -10.63 -24.51 -22.10
N MET A 53 -11.50 -23.49 -22.04
CA MET A 53 -11.15 -22.12 -22.44
C MET A 53 -10.02 -21.55 -21.58
N VAL A 54 -10.11 -21.69 -20.26
CA VAL A 54 -9.05 -21.22 -19.34
C VAL A 54 -7.73 -21.99 -19.56
N ASP A 55 -7.78 -23.29 -19.82
CA ASP A 55 -6.58 -24.10 -20.13
C ASP A 55 -5.90 -23.65 -21.43
N ASN A 56 -6.68 -23.37 -22.48
CA ASN A 56 -6.15 -22.81 -23.73
C ASN A 56 -5.55 -21.42 -23.52
N LEU A 57 -6.23 -20.54 -22.78
CA LEU A 57 -5.71 -19.22 -22.44
C LEU A 57 -4.40 -19.30 -21.64
N ALA A 58 -4.30 -20.25 -20.71
CA ALA A 58 -3.09 -20.47 -19.93
C ALA A 58 -1.93 -20.92 -20.82
N LYS A 59 -2.18 -21.83 -21.79
CA LYS A 59 -1.20 -22.26 -22.80
C LYS A 59 -0.72 -21.09 -23.67
N ASP A 60 -1.65 -20.27 -24.16
CA ASP A 60 -1.34 -19.09 -24.98
C ASP A 60 -0.56 -18.02 -24.20
N ALA A 61 -0.77 -17.93 -22.88
CA ALA A 61 -0.05 -16.98 -22.03
C ALA A 61 1.42 -17.37 -21.82
N VAL A 62 1.79 -18.65 -21.98
CA VAL A 62 3.19 -19.11 -21.82
C VAL A 62 4.13 -18.42 -22.82
N SER A 63 3.64 -18.13 -24.03
CA SER A 63 4.44 -17.45 -25.06
C SER A 63 4.45 -15.92 -24.94
N LYS A 64 3.78 -15.35 -23.93
CA LYS A 64 3.69 -13.91 -23.71
C LYS A 64 4.65 -13.47 -22.62
N ASP A 65 5.04 -12.20 -22.65
CA ASP A 65 5.88 -11.62 -21.61
C ASP A 65 5.19 -11.70 -20.24
N PRO A 66 5.92 -12.13 -19.20
CA PRO A 66 5.35 -12.25 -17.87
C PRO A 66 5.00 -10.87 -17.30
N ILE A 67 3.82 -10.78 -16.71
CA ILE A 67 3.42 -9.59 -15.95
C ILE A 67 4.27 -9.55 -14.67
N TYR A 68 5.16 -8.55 -14.59
CA TYR A 68 5.95 -8.33 -13.39
C TYR A 68 5.13 -7.55 -12.36
N ILE A 69 4.82 -8.20 -11.24
CA ILE A 69 4.29 -7.51 -10.06
C ILE A 69 5.46 -7.13 -9.17
N ASP A 70 5.67 -5.83 -8.98
CA ASP A 70 6.71 -5.33 -8.09
C ASP A 70 6.44 -5.80 -6.64
N PRO A 71 7.36 -6.55 -6.01
CA PRO A 71 7.23 -6.97 -4.61
C PRO A 71 7.00 -5.81 -3.63
N ARG A 72 7.41 -4.58 -3.99
CA ARG A 72 7.13 -3.38 -3.19
C ARG A 72 5.64 -3.10 -3.03
N LEU A 73 4.82 -3.44 -4.03
CA LEU A 73 3.36 -3.34 -3.94
C LEU A 73 2.82 -4.20 -2.78
N LEU A 74 3.43 -5.35 -2.51
CA LEU A 74 3.02 -6.20 -1.39
C LEU A 74 3.31 -5.53 -0.04
N MET A 75 4.46 -4.85 0.09
CA MET A 75 4.82 -4.10 1.30
C MET A 75 3.92 -2.89 1.51
N GLU A 76 3.61 -2.20 0.41
CA GLU A 76 2.63 -1.11 0.40
C GLU A 76 1.26 -1.61 0.88
N THR A 77 0.80 -2.80 0.47
CA THR A 77 -0.45 -3.35 1.00
C THR A 77 -0.42 -3.70 2.49
N GLN A 78 0.74 -3.99 3.08
CA GLN A 78 0.86 -4.23 4.52
C GLN A 78 0.76 -2.91 5.30
N TRP A 79 1.48 -1.87 4.85
CA TRP A 79 1.38 -0.55 5.48
C TRP A 79 0.00 0.07 5.34
N ILE A 80 -0.70 -0.17 4.22
CA ILE A 80 -2.10 0.22 4.06
C ILE A 80 -2.97 -0.47 5.11
N GLU A 81 -2.84 -1.78 5.28
CA GLU A 81 -3.62 -2.53 6.27
C GLU A 81 -3.33 -2.07 7.70
N GLU A 82 -2.06 -1.90 8.07
CA GLU A 82 -1.68 -1.36 9.36
C GLU A 82 -2.26 0.04 9.59
N PHE A 83 -2.25 0.90 8.56
CA PHE A 83 -2.83 2.23 8.64
C PHE A 83 -4.34 2.20 8.86
N PHE A 84 -5.10 1.42 8.07
CA PHE A 84 -6.56 1.35 8.19
C PHE A 84 -7.05 0.56 9.41
N ASN A 85 -6.25 -0.37 9.95
CA ASN A 85 -6.60 -1.12 11.16
C ASN A 85 -6.50 -0.27 12.45
N LEU A 86 -5.97 0.94 12.38
CA LEU A 86 -5.97 1.86 13.51
C LEU A 86 -7.39 2.38 13.71
N HIS A 87 -7.97 2.20 14.90
CA HIS A 87 -9.37 2.58 15.21
C HIS A 87 -9.70 4.04 14.83
N ARG A 88 -8.76 4.97 15.03
CA ARG A 88 -8.93 6.37 14.63
C ARG A 88 -9.09 6.58 13.12
N ASN A 89 -8.58 5.64 12.31
CA ASN A 89 -8.60 5.68 10.86
C ASN A 89 -9.81 4.95 10.24
N GLU A 90 -10.69 4.37 11.06
CA GLU A 90 -11.83 3.57 10.57
C GLU A 90 -12.79 4.39 9.69
N CYS A 91 -12.97 5.68 9.99
CA CYS A 91 -13.84 6.57 9.21
C CYS A 91 -13.35 6.81 7.77
N TRP A 92 -12.07 6.60 7.49
CA TRP A 92 -11.44 6.75 6.17
C TRP A 92 -11.49 5.47 5.34
N ASN A 93 -12.07 4.39 5.89
CA ASN A 93 -12.16 3.10 5.22
C ASN A 93 -13.50 2.94 4.46
N ASN A 94 -13.84 3.93 3.63
CA ASN A 94 -15.01 3.88 2.75
C ASN A 94 -14.59 4.09 1.28
N SER A 95 -15.39 3.61 0.33
CA SER A 95 -14.98 3.58 -1.09
C SER A 95 -14.82 4.96 -1.71
N GLU A 96 -15.57 5.96 -1.23
CA GLU A 96 -15.53 7.33 -1.74
C GLU A 96 -14.21 8.01 -1.34
N THR A 97 -13.87 7.98 -0.05
CA THR A 97 -12.59 8.51 0.45
C THR A 97 -11.38 7.80 -0.15
N LEU A 98 -11.42 6.48 -0.36
CA LEU A 98 -10.32 5.73 -0.99
C LEU A 98 -10.03 6.18 -2.44
N ALA A 99 -11.05 6.65 -3.16
CA ALA A 99 -10.91 7.12 -4.53
C ALA A 99 -10.26 8.51 -4.61
N GLU A 100 -10.37 9.32 -3.56
CA GLU A 100 -9.80 10.67 -3.48
C GLU A 100 -8.34 10.68 -2.99
N ILE A 101 -7.85 9.57 -2.43
CA ILE A 101 -6.49 9.48 -1.90
C ILE A 101 -5.45 9.53 -3.03
N GLU A 102 -4.53 10.49 -2.95
CA GLU A 102 -3.33 10.53 -3.77
C GLU A 102 -2.30 9.49 -3.27
N TRP A 103 -2.45 8.25 -3.72
CA TRP A 103 -1.68 7.10 -3.23
C TRP A 103 -0.16 7.28 -3.33
N SER A 104 0.35 7.93 -4.37
CA SER A 104 1.78 8.22 -4.53
C SER A 104 2.35 9.03 -3.35
N CYS A 105 1.62 10.04 -2.89
CA CYS A 105 2.01 10.86 -1.74
C CYS A 105 1.81 10.09 -0.43
N THR A 106 0.69 9.38 -0.30
CA THR A 106 0.36 8.55 0.87
C THR A 106 1.44 7.49 1.12
N PHE A 107 1.89 6.77 0.10
CA PHE A 107 2.94 5.78 0.24
C PHE A 107 4.28 6.39 0.67
N ARG A 108 4.62 7.59 0.18
CA ARG A 108 5.83 8.30 0.63
C ARG A 108 5.79 8.61 2.13
N VAL A 109 4.61 8.94 2.66
CA VAL A 109 4.39 9.22 4.10
C VAL A 109 4.30 7.93 4.92
N LEU A 110 3.65 6.88 4.41
CA LEU A 110 3.50 5.61 5.11
C LEU A 110 4.77 4.77 5.14
N LYS A 111 5.65 4.93 4.15
CA LYS A 111 6.92 4.22 4.05
C LYS A 111 7.74 4.37 5.32
N GLY A 112 8.06 3.23 5.95
CA GLY A 112 8.99 3.17 7.08
C GLY A 112 10.38 3.61 6.65
N ASN A 113 11.15 4.23 7.55
CA ASN A 113 12.52 4.62 7.22
C ASN A 113 13.39 3.38 7.13
N MET A 114 14.10 3.24 6.02
CA MET A 114 15.19 2.30 5.90
C MET A 114 16.49 3.07 6.16
N GLU A 115 16.97 2.93 7.40
CA GLU A 115 18.41 2.85 7.74
C GLU A 115 19.24 4.15 7.83
N LEU A 116 18.80 5.34 7.42
CA LEU A 116 19.63 6.56 7.57
C LEU A 116 18.86 7.78 8.13
N THR A 117 19.20 8.22 9.34
CA THR A 117 18.63 9.42 9.97
C THR A 117 19.43 10.68 9.57
N ASN A 118 19.12 11.25 8.41
CA ASN A 118 19.55 12.62 8.09
C ASN A 118 18.50 13.64 8.58
N PHE A 119 18.83 14.94 8.57
CA PHE A 119 17.93 15.99 9.06
C PHE A 119 16.61 16.07 8.27
N SER A 120 16.66 15.83 6.96
CA SER A 120 15.45 15.78 6.12
C SER A 120 14.56 14.60 6.49
N GLU A 121 15.15 13.44 6.80
CA GLU A 121 14.45 12.26 7.32
C GLU A 121 13.77 12.59 8.65
N HIS A 122 14.47 13.28 9.55
CA HIS A 122 13.94 13.69 10.85
C HIS A 122 12.72 14.60 10.72
N GLU A 123 12.79 15.65 9.88
CA GLU A 123 11.64 16.53 9.64
C GLU A 123 10.47 15.79 9.00
N LEU A 124 10.74 14.90 8.05
CA LEU A 124 9.72 14.05 7.46
C LEU A 124 9.09 13.11 8.51
N ASN A 125 9.87 12.56 9.44
CA ASN A 125 9.37 11.70 10.51
C ASN A 125 8.52 12.46 11.52
N LEU A 126 8.97 13.66 11.92
CA LEU A 126 8.17 14.57 12.74
C LEU A 126 6.84 14.88 12.06
N PHE A 127 6.87 15.14 10.75
CA PHE A 127 5.67 15.37 9.97
C PHE A 127 4.76 14.13 9.92
N LYS A 128 5.32 12.94 9.66
CA LYS A 128 4.60 11.65 9.69
C LYS A 128 3.92 11.41 11.03
N VAL A 129 4.61 11.65 12.15
CA VAL A 129 4.05 11.50 13.50
C VAL A 129 2.92 12.49 13.71
N LYS A 130 3.14 13.78 13.39
CA LYS A 130 2.11 14.82 13.53
C LYS A 130 0.87 14.56 12.68
N ILE A 131 1.01 14.01 11.48
CA ILE A 131 -0.13 13.54 10.67
C ILE A 131 -0.86 12.42 11.42
N ARG A 132 -0.12 11.40 11.88
CA ARG A 132 -0.71 10.23 12.53
C ARG A 132 -1.41 10.56 13.85
N THR A 133 -0.96 11.58 14.57
CA THR A 133 -1.54 12.02 15.85
C THR A 133 -2.47 13.23 15.72
N GLU A 134 -2.77 13.70 14.50
CA GLU A 134 -3.56 14.91 14.24
C GLU A 134 -3.00 16.17 14.95
N GLU A 135 -1.68 16.22 15.12
CA GLU A 135 -0.94 17.23 15.88
C GLU A 135 -0.22 18.26 14.99
N LEU A 136 -0.55 18.27 13.69
CA LEU A 136 -0.08 19.30 12.77
C LEU A 136 -0.36 20.70 13.34
N PRO A 137 0.49 21.70 13.05
CA PRO A 137 0.31 23.07 13.50
C PRO A 137 -0.83 23.77 12.73
N THR A 138 -2.02 23.19 12.76
CA THR A 138 -3.28 23.82 12.36
C THR A 138 -3.64 24.91 13.37
N LEU A 139 -4.48 25.86 12.96
CA LEU A 139 -4.82 26.98 13.84
C LEU A 139 -5.51 26.48 15.11
N ASP A 140 -6.38 25.48 15.01
CA ASP A 140 -7.05 24.89 16.17
C ASP A 140 -6.04 24.28 17.17
N ASN A 141 -5.05 23.55 16.66
CA ASN A 141 -4.02 22.95 17.50
C ASN A 141 -3.10 24.01 18.12
N LEU A 142 -2.82 25.09 17.39
CA LEU A 142 -2.03 26.22 17.90
C LEU A 142 -2.78 26.99 18.99
N ILE A 143 -4.09 27.24 18.82
CA ILE A 143 -4.95 27.85 19.85
C ILE A 143 -5.00 26.96 21.10
N LYS A 144 -5.18 25.65 20.94
CA LYS A 144 -5.16 24.69 22.07
C LYS A 144 -3.82 24.71 22.82
N ARG A 145 -2.70 24.77 22.10
CA ARG A 145 -1.35 24.74 22.68
C ARG A 145 -0.93 26.08 23.31
N LYS A 146 -1.28 27.21 22.69
CA LYS A 146 -0.91 28.57 23.14
C LYS A 146 -2.05 29.58 22.90
N PRO A 147 -3.12 29.54 23.71
CA PRO A 147 -4.30 30.39 23.52
C PRO A 147 -4.02 31.89 23.75
N HIS A 148 -2.92 32.23 24.42
CA HIS A 148 -2.49 33.62 24.61
C HIS A 148 -1.75 34.20 23.39
N VAL A 149 -1.26 33.36 22.47
CA VAL A 149 -0.57 33.78 21.23
C VAL A 149 -1.51 33.75 20.03
N TYR A 150 -2.36 32.73 19.96
CA TYR A 150 -3.23 32.49 18.81
C TYR A 150 -4.69 32.79 19.15
N SER A 151 -5.33 33.64 18.34
CA SER A 151 -6.72 34.03 18.54
C SER A 151 -7.67 33.07 17.84
N SER A 152 -8.77 32.70 18.51
CA SER A 152 -9.88 31.93 17.92
C SER A 152 -10.64 32.69 16.83
N LYS A 153 -10.37 33.98 16.63
CA LYS A 153 -10.95 34.79 15.56
C LYS A 153 -10.16 34.71 14.25
N TRP A 154 -8.94 34.15 14.28
CA TRP A 154 -8.12 34.09 13.08
C TRP A 154 -8.69 33.09 12.08
N LYS A 155 -8.63 33.44 10.80
CA LYS A 155 -9.04 32.56 9.69
C LYS A 155 -7.83 31.95 9.02
N CYS A 156 -8.07 30.93 8.21
CA CYS A 156 -7.02 30.28 7.43
C CYS A 156 -6.27 31.32 6.58
N PRO A 157 -4.94 31.47 6.72
CA PRO A 157 -4.18 32.46 5.97
C PRO A 157 -4.09 32.16 4.47
N MET A 158 -4.43 30.93 4.03
CA MET A 158 -4.42 30.55 2.61
C MET A 158 -5.70 30.95 1.88
N CYS A 159 -6.89 30.78 2.50
CA CYS A 159 -8.17 31.06 1.85
C CYS A 159 -8.90 32.29 2.41
N LEU A 160 -8.49 32.75 3.62
CA LEU A 160 -9.03 33.89 4.37
C LEU A 160 -10.53 33.80 4.72
N LYS A 161 -11.17 32.63 4.50
CA LYS A 161 -12.62 32.44 4.64
C LYS A 161 -12.96 31.49 5.78
N ASP A 162 -12.37 30.30 5.76
CA ASP A 162 -12.71 29.23 6.69
C ASP A 162 -11.71 29.14 7.84
N ASP A 163 -12.09 28.42 8.89
CA ASP A 163 -11.19 28.07 9.98
C ASP A 163 -10.19 27.00 9.49
N LYS A 164 -8.91 27.16 9.84
CA LYS A 164 -7.87 26.21 9.45
C LYS A 164 -7.91 24.98 10.36
N THR A 165 -8.85 24.08 10.06
CA THR A 165 -9.01 22.76 10.68
C THR A 165 -8.18 21.70 9.95
N TYR A 166 -8.08 20.48 10.50
CA TYR A 166 -7.41 19.37 9.81
C TYR A 166 -8.11 18.98 8.50
N SER A 167 -9.45 19.11 8.44
CA SER A 167 -10.26 18.88 7.25
C SER A 167 -10.19 20.02 6.23
N HIS A 168 -9.54 21.14 6.59
CA HIS A 168 -9.34 22.33 5.75
C HIS A 168 -7.84 22.59 5.52
N LEU A 169 -7.05 21.52 5.40
CA LEU A 169 -5.62 21.55 5.06
C LEU A 169 -5.40 21.25 3.57
#